data_AF-A0A9D9DDL0-F1
#
_entry.id   AF-A0A9D9DDL0-F1
#
_cell.length_a   1.000
_cell.length_b   1.000
_cell.length_c   1.000
_cell.angle_alpha   90.00
_cell.angle_beta   90.00
_cell.angle_gamma   90.00
#
_symmetry.space_group_name_H-M   'P 1'
#
loop_
_entity.id
_entity.type
_entity.pdbx_description
1 polymer ?
#
loop_
_entity_poly.entity_id
_entity_poly.type
_entity_poly.pdbx_seq_one_letter_code
_entity_poly.pdbx_strand_id
1 'polypeptide(L)'
;MKTNLQTILDNLKKSDYATATGTHMHSQMRTIIIDGENSRGPQNIINQIKSVPNLVDFFTPHAQTEVPIAGYIENQFISRRIDRMIIHHATQEIRILDYKTDTDRAHFFDKYAKQISEYKKLVADAYPGYSVRGFILWLHDFSLQEI
;
A
#
# COMPACT_ATOMS: atom_id res chain seq x y z
N MET A 1 0.61 32.96 20.08
CA MET A 1 1.89 32.58 19.42
C MET A 1 1.82 33.02 17.97
N LYS A 2 2.65 33.98 17.53
CA LYS A 2 2.76 34.32 16.10
C LYS A 2 3.73 33.33 15.46
N THR A 3 3.23 32.42 14.62
CA THR A 3 4.06 31.55 13.79
C THR A 3 4.82 32.43 12.80
N ASN A 4 6.15 32.34 12.78
CA ASN A 4 7.00 33.12 11.88
C ASN A 4 6.82 32.61 10.42
N LEU A 5 6.77 33.52 9.45
CA LEU A 5 6.71 33.23 8.02
C LEU A 5 7.80 32.23 7.59
N GLN A 6 8.99 32.31 8.18
CA GLN A 6 10.08 31.37 7.91
C GLN A 6 9.72 29.93 8.31
N THR A 7 9.08 29.75 9.48
CA THR A 7 8.63 28.44 9.96
C THR A 7 7.56 27.85 9.03
N ILE A 8 6.67 28.69 8.49
CA ILE A 8 5.66 28.25 7.52
C ILE A 8 6.33 27.79 6.22
N LEU A 9 7.29 28.56 5.70
CA LEU A 9 8.03 28.21 4.47
C LEU A 9 8.87 26.94 4.63
N ASP A 10 9.53 26.75 5.78
CA ASP A 10 10.33 25.56 6.06
C ASP A 10 9.44 24.31 6.19
N ASN A 11 8.26 24.44 6.79
CA ASN A 11 7.29 23.34 6.89
C ASN A 11 6.71 22.98 5.51
N LEU A 12 6.43 23.96 4.65
CA LEU A 12 6.00 23.72 3.27
C LEU A 12 7.07 22.96 2.47
N LYS A 13 8.34 23.40 2.54
CA LYS A 13 9.46 22.71 1.87
C LYS A 13 9.66 21.28 2.38
N LYS A 14 9.56 21.05 3.70
CA LYS A 14 9.64 19.69 4.28
C LYS A 14 8.48 18.82 3.81
N SER A 15 7.28 19.36 3.75
CA SER A 15 6.08 18.67 3.23
C SER A 15 6.24 18.31 1.75
N ASP A 16 6.70 19.24 0.92
CA ASP A 16 6.92 19.01 -0.51
C ASP A 16 8.01 17.96 -0.74
N TYR A 17 9.11 18.03 0.02
CA TYR A 17 10.18 17.04 -0.02
C TYR A 17 9.69 15.64 0.41
N ALA A 18 8.98 15.54 1.54
CA ALA A 18 8.40 14.28 2.01
C ALA A 18 7.39 13.71 0.99
N THR A 19 6.60 14.56 0.35
CA THR A 19 5.65 14.17 -0.71
C THR A 19 6.38 13.65 -1.96
N ALA A 20 7.47 14.32 -2.37
CA ALA A 20 8.30 13.88 -3.49
C ALA A 20 9.01 12.55 -3.19
N THR A 21 9.56 12.39 -1.98
CA THR A 21 10.17 11.13 -1.51
C THR A 21 9.15 10.01 -1.46
N GLY A 22 7.94 10.27 -0.96
CA GLY A 22 6.88 9.27 -0.92
C GLY A 22 6.41 8.85 -2.30
N THR A 23 6.20 9.82 -3.20
CA THR A 23 5.85 9.55 -4.60
C THR A 23 6.94 8.72 -5.30
N HIS A 24 8.21 9.02 -5.05
CA HIS A 24 9.33 8.24 -5.58
C HIS A 24 9.31 6.81 -5.07
N MET A 25 9.10 6.61 -3.76
CA MET A 25 9.04 5.28 -3.16
C MET A 25 7.88 4.45 -3.74
N HIS A 26 6.67 5.01 -3.84
CA HIS A 26 5.54 4.31 -4.49
C HIS A 26 5.88 3.89 -5.92
N SER A 27 6.51 4.77 -6.70
CA SER A 27 6.94 4.47 -8.08
C SER A 27 7.93 3.31 -8.12
N GLN A 28 8.91 3.29 -7.21
CA GLN A 28 9.85 2.16 -7.11
C GLN A 28 9.12 0.87 -6.76
N MET A 29 8.31 0.88 -5.69
CA MET A 29 7.57 -0.29 -5.19
C MET A 29 6.64 -0.91 -6.23
N ARG A 30 6.05 -0.09 -7.11
CA ARG A 30 5.23 -0.54 -8.25
C ARG A 30 6.03 -1.42 -9.23
N THR A 31 7.30 -1.11 -9.44
CA THR A 31 8.12 -1.80 -10.45
C THR A 31 8.80 -3.06 -9.93
N ILE A 32 8.83 -3.26 -8.61
CA ILE A 32 9.53 -4.41 -8.03
C ILE A 32 8.79 -5.71 -8.36
N ILE A 33 9.56 -6.68 -8.85
CA ILE A 33 9.16 -8.05 -9.10
C ILE A 33 10.25 -8.97 -8.52
N ILE A 34 9.86 -9.97 -7.73
CA ILE A 34 10.73 -10.95 -7.10
C ILE A 34 10.32 -12.33 -7.62
N ASP A 35 11.20 -12.93 -8.43
CA ASP A 35 10.98 -14.23 -9.07
C ASP A 35 12.22 -15.12 -8.85
N GLY A 36 12.38 -15.61 -7.61
CA GLY A 36 13.60 -16.29 -7.19
C GLY A 36 14.84 -15.43 -7.39
N GLU A 37 15.77 -15.92 -8.22
CA GLU A 37 17.01 -15.24 -8.59
C GLU A 37 16.79 -14.13 -9.65
N ASN A 38 15.70 -14.16 -10.41
CA ASN A 38 15.42 -13.22 -11.50
C ASN A 38 14.66 -11.96 -11.04
N SER A 39 15.03 -11.42 -9.88
CA SER A 39 14.34 -10.26 -9.29
C SER A 39 14.68 -8.96 -10.03
N ARG A 40 13.69 -8.06 -10.16
CA ARG A 40 13.82 -6.72 -10.76
C ARG A 40 13.50 -5.64 -9.73
N GLY A 41 14.39 -4.67 -9.58
CA GLY A 41 14.22 -3.51 -8.72
C GLY A 41 15.49 -3.15 -7.94
N PRO A 42 15.45 -2.12 -7.09
CA PRO A 42 16.58 -1.76 -6.24
C PRO A 42 16.89 -2.89 -5.24
N GLN A 43 18.14 -3.41 -5.27
CA GLN A 43 18.51 -4.60 -4.49
C GLN A 43 18.36 -4.39 -2.98
N ASN A 44 18.62 -3.18 -2.49
CA ASN A 44 18.43 -2.83 -1.08
C ASN A 44 16.96 -3.01 -0.65
N ILE A 45 16.01 -2.57 -1.47
CA ILE A 45 14.58 -2.69 -1.19
C ILE A 45 14.14 -4.16 -1.32
N ILE A 46 14.62 -4.89 -2.33
CA ILE A 46 14.35 -6.33 -2.50
C ILE A 46 14.81 -7.10 -1.25
N ASN A 47 16.00 -6.79 -0.73
CA ASN A 47 16.51 -7.43 0.48
C ASN A 47 15.63 -7.12 1.71
N GLN A 48 15.16 -5.88 1.85
CA GLN A 48 14.20 -5.52 2.90
C GLN A 48 12.89 -6.31 2.77
N ILE A 49 12.33 -6.39 1.56
CA ILE A 49 11.12 -7.17 1.28
C ILE A 49 11.32 -8.64 1.65
N LYS A 50 12.44 -9.25 1.24
CA LYS A 50 12.77 -10.65 1.55
C LYS A 50 12.98 -10.90 3.06
N SER A 51 13.33 -9.86 3.82
CA SER A 51 13.55 -9.98 5.27
C SER A 51 12.27 -9.95 6.10
N VAL A 52 11.15 -9.52 5.51
CA VAL A 52 9.85 -9.41 6.17
C VAL A 52 9.00 -10.64 5.84
N PRO A 53 8.58 -11.44 6.83
CA PRO A 53 7.75 -12.62 6.59
C PRO A 53 6.48 -12.28 5.80
N ASN A 54 6.13 -13.12 4.83
CA ASN A 54 4.95 -13.01 3.96
C ASN A 54 4.89 -11.77 3.05
N LEU A 55 5.81 -10.80 3.18
CA LEU A 55 5.80 -9.61 2.32
C LEU A 55 6.21 -9.96 0.88
N VAL A 56 7.14 -10.90 0.72
CA VAL A 56 7.64 -11.34 -0.59
C VAL A 56 6.53 -11.85 -1.53
N ASP A 57 5.47 -12.44 -0.99
CA ASP A 57 4.34 -12.98 -1.75
C ASP A 57 3.66 -11.90 -2.62
N PHE A 58 3.63 -10.66 -2.11
CA PHE A 58 3.08 -9.52 -2.83
C PHE A 58 3.94 -9.10 -4.02
N PHE A 59 5.22 -9.44 -4.07
CA PHE A 59 6.12 -8.97 -5.12
C PHE A 59 6.38 -10.02 -6.20
N THR A 60 5.60 -11.10 -6.25
CA THR A 60 5.71 -12.11 -7.31
C THR A 60 5.28 -11.56 -8.68
N PRO A 61 5.67 -12.21 -9.80
CA PRO A 61 5.20 -11.82 -11.14
C PRO A 61 3.68 -11.86 -11.33
N HIS A 62 2.96 -12.61 -10.51
CA HIS A 62 1.49 -12.74 -10.57
C HIS A 62 0.77 -11.65 -9.77
N ALA A 63 1.47 -10.91 -8.93
CA ALA A 63 0.88 -9.82 -8.18
C ALA A 63 0.55 -8.65 -9.12
N GLN A 64 -0.70 -8.23 -9.07
CA GLN A 64 -1.20 -7.10 -9.82
C GLN A 64 -0.84 -5.81 -9.07
N THR A 65 -0.43 -4.79 -9.80
CA THR A 65 -0.13 -3.46 -9.24
C THR A 65 -1.13 -2.45 -9.74
N GLU A 66 -1.45 -1.44 -8.93
CA GLU A 66 -2.29 -0.30 -9.33
C GLU A 66 -3.69 -0.73 -9.79
N VAL A 67 -4.27 -1.68 -9.07
CA VAL A 67 -5.54 -2.30 -9.44
C VAL A 67 -6.66 -1.29 -9.25
N PRO A 68 -7.36 -0.86 -10.32
CA PRO A 68 -8.52 -0.02 -10.19
C PRO A 68 -9.66 -0.83 -9.56
N ILE A 69 -10.36 -0.24 -8.60
CA ILE A 69 -11.54 -0.83 -7.99
C ILE A 69 -12.62 0.23 -7.84
N ALA A 70 -13.85 -0.10 -8.21
CA ALA A 70 -14.97 0.80 -8.10
C ALA A 70 -16.26 0.04 -7.77
N GLY A 71 -17.19 0.72 -7.10
CA GLY A 71 -18.47 0.16 -6.71
C GLY A 71 -19.23 1.10 -5.80
N TYR A 72 -20.24 0.59 -5.10
CA TYR A 72 -21.06 1.38 -4.18
C TYR A 72 -20.84 0.92 -2.74
N ILE A 73 -20.54 1.85 -1.85
CA ILE A 73 -20.55 1.63 -0.40
C ILE A 73 -21.60 2.59 0.17
N GLU A 74 -22.60 2.05 0.87
CA GLU A 74 -23.67 2.87 1.48
C GLU A 74 -24.33 3.82 0.47
N ASN A 75 -24.63 3.29 -0.72
CA ASN A 75 -25.23 4.01 -1.86
C ASN A 75 -24.37 5.13 -2.45
N GLN A 76 -23.14 5.32 -1.97
CA GLN A 76 -22.18 6.24 -2.55
C GLN A 76 -21.26 5.51 -3.55
N PHE A 77 -21.15 6.04 -4.77
CA PHE A 77 -20.17 5.55 -5.72
C PHE A 77 -18.76 5.89 -5.25
N ILE A 78 -17.91 4.87 -5.18
CA ILE A 78 -16.51 4.97 -4.79
C ILE A 78 -15.66 4.40 -5.90
N SER A 79 -14.62 5.13 -6.28
CA SER A 79 -13.58 4.68 -7.21
C SER A 79 -12.21 4.93 -6.59
N ARG A 80 -11.38 3.89 -6.59
CA ARG A 80 -10.12 3.81 -5.87
C ARG A 80 -9.12 2.98 -6.68
N ARG A 81 -7.89 2.96 -6.18
CA ARG A 81 -6.79 2.19 -6.74
C ARG A 81 -6.04 1.53 -5.60
N ILE A 82 -5.87 0.22 -5.68
CA ILE A 82 -5.12 -0.59 -4.72
C ILE A 82 -3.68 -0.67 -5.22
N ASP A 83 -2.70 -0.37 -4.37
CA ASP A 83 -1.30 -0.37 -4.79
C ASP A 83 -0.86 -1.75 -5.31
N ARG A 84 -1.26 -2.83 -4.62
CA ARG A 84 -0.91 -4.20 -4.99
C ARG A 84 -1.96 -5.23 -4.54
N MET A 85 -2.19 -6.25 -5.37
CA MET A 85 -3.18 -7.31 -5.12
C MET A 85 -2.68 -8.67 -5.62
N ILE A 86 -2.92 -9.72 -4.85
CA ILE A 86 -2.67 -11.12 -5.23
C ILE A 86 -3.99 -11.87 -5.20
N ILE A 87 -4.19 -12.77 -6.17
CA ILE A 87 -5.33 -13.68 -6.21
C ILE A 87 -4.82 -15.11 -6.11
N HIS A 88 -5.19 -15.80 -5.03
CA HIS A 88 -4.92 -17.23 -4.82
C HIS A 88 -6.15 -18.04 -5.19
N HIS A 89 -6.27 -18.43 -6.47
CA HIS A 89 -7.44 -19.16 -6.98
C HIS A 89 -7.68 -20.50 -6.30
N ALA A 90 -6.62 -21.22 -5.92
CA ALA A 90 -6.75 -22.55 -5.28
C ALA A 90 -7.41 -22.48 -3.88
N THR A 91 -7.21 -21.39 -3.14
CA THR A 91 -7.76 -21.18 -1.80
C THR A 91 -8.92 -20.19 -1.78
N GLN A 92 -9.28 -19.63 -2.94
CA GLN A 92 -10.25 -18.53 -3.06
C GLN A 92 -9.93 -17.38 -2.09
N GLU A 93 -8.67 -16.98 -2.02
CA GLU A 93 -8.20 -15.88 -1.18
C GLU A 93 -7.63 -14.75 -2.04
N ILE A 94 -8.03 -13.52 -1.75
CA ILE A 94 -7.45 -12.30 -2.32
C ILE A 94 -6.74 -11.56 -1.19
N ARG A 95 -5.50 -11.13 -1.45
CA ARG A 95 -4.74 -10.29 -0.52
C ARG A 95 -4.48 -8.95 -1.18
N ILE A 96 -4.79 -7.87 -0.48
CA ILE A 96 -4.53 -6.50 -0.94
C ILE A 96 -3.49 -5.83 -0.04
N LEU A 97 -2.63 -5.03 -0.63
CA LEU A 97 -1.56 -4.31 0.06
C LEU A 97 -1.56 -2.85 -0.39
N ASP A 98 -1.48 -1.95 0.59
CA ASP A 98 -1.35 -0.51 0.38
C ASP A 98 -0.09 0.01 1.06
N TYR A 99 0.64 0.92 0.42
CA TYR A 99 1.88 1.46 0.96
C TYR A 99 1.64 2.79 1.67
N LYS A 100 2.29 2.98 2.83
CA LYS A 100 2.23 4.23 3.60
C LYS A 100 3.61 4.72 3.98
N THR A 101 3.85 6.01 3.75
CA THR A 101 5.11 6.68 4.08
C THR A 101 5.04 7.45 5.40
N ASP A 102 3.85 7.59 5.99
CA ASP A 102 3.69 8.25 7.28
C ASP A 102 4.45 7.51 8.37
N THR A 103 5.13 8.26 9.23
CA THR A 103 5.92 7.73 10.34
C THR A 103 5.12 7.62 11.64
N ASP A 104 4.07 8.44 11.81
CA ASP A 104 3.17 8.38 12.97
C ASP A 104 2.02 7.39 12.73
N ARG A 105 2.32 6.11 12.94
CA ARG A 105 1.33 5.03 12.74
C ARG A 105 0.07 5.22 13.56
N ALA A 106 0.22 5.53 14.83
CA ALA A 106 -0.90 5.58 15.76
C ALA A 106 -1.90 6.67 15.35
N HIS A 107 -1.38 7.82 14.90
CA HIS A 107 -2.21 8.91 14.42
C HIS A 107 -3.02 8.55 13.16
N PHE A 108 -2.43 7.80 12.23
CA PHE A 108 -3.06 7.49 10.94
C PHE A 108 -3.73 6.12 10.85
N PHE A 109 -3.61 5.28 11.87
CA PHE A 109 -4.08 3.90 11.84
C PHE A 109 -5.56 3.80 11.46
N ASP A 110 -6.45 4.50 12.16
CA ASP A 110 -7.90 4.42 11.91
C ASP A 110 -8.28 4.86 10.50
N LYS A 111 -7.60 5.89 9.98
CA LYS A 111 -7.80 6.39 8.60
C LYS A 111 -7.46 5.30 7.58
N TYR A 112 -6.31 4.64 7.74
CA TYR A 112 -5.86 3.63 6.79
C TYR A 112 -6.58 2.30 6.98
N ALA A 113 -6.93 1.93 8.21
CA ALA A 113 -7.77 0.77 8.48
C ALA A 113 -9.15 0.89 7.81
N LYS A 114 -9.77 2.08 7.88
CA LYS A 114 -11.02 2.36 7.16
C LYS A 114 -10.84 2.25 5.64
N GLN A 115 -9.77 2.82 5.10
CA GLN A 115 -9.45 2.73 3.67
C GLN A 115 -9.30 1.27 3.20
N ILE A 116 -8.54 0.46 3.94
CA ILE A 116 -8.38 -0.97 3.64
C ILE A 116 -9.72 -1.72 3.75
N SER A 117 -10.56 -1.37 4.73
CA SER A 117 -11.90 -1.95 4.86
C SER A 117 -12.81 -1.63 3.67
N GLU A 118 -12.75 -0.40 3.16
CA GLU A 118 -13.45 -0.01 1.92
C GLU A 118 -12.97 -0.85 0.72
N TYR A 119 -11.66 -1.04 0.58
CA TYR A 119 -11.10 -1.88 -0.48
C TYR A 119 -11.55 -3.33 -0.35
N LYS A 120 -11.49 -3.92 0.85
CA LYS A 120 -11.95 -5.29 1.11
C LYS A 120 -13.40 -5.48 0.69
N LYS A 121 -14.27 -4.53 1.02
CA LYS A 121 -15.68 -4.56 0.64
C LYS A 121 -15.87 -4.54 -0.89
N LEU A 122 -15.26 -3.58 -1.58
CA LEU A 122 -15.38 -3.48 -3.03
C LEU A 122 -14.82 -4.71 -3.76
N VAL A 123 -13.70 -5.26 -3.27
CA VAL A 123 -13.10 -6.48 -3.84
C VAL A 123 -13.99 -7.69 -3.59
N ALA A 124 -14.56 -7.84 -2.39
CA ALA A 124 -15.48 -8.95 -2.09
C ALA A 124 -16.73 -8.92 -2.98
N ASP A 125 -17.26 -7.73 -3.27
CA ASP A 125 -18.39 -7.56 -4.20
C ASP A 125 -18.00 -7.94 -5.64
N ALA A 126 -16.78 -7.61 -6.07
CA ALA A 126 -16.27 -7.93 -7.40
C ALA A 126 -15.85 -9.41 -7.58
N TYR A 127 -15.50 -10.09 -6.47
CA TYR A 127 -15.08 -11.49 -6.46
C TYR A 127 -15.93 -12.32 -5.48
N PRO A 128 -17.20 -12.61 -5.81
CA PRO A 128 -18.07 -13.39 -4.95
C PRO A 128 -17.47 -14.77 -4.61
N GLY A 129 -17.51 -15.13 -3.32
CA GLY A 129 -16.99 -16.41 -2.82
C GLY A 129 -15.49 -16.40 -2.49
N TYR A 130 -14.77 -15.30 -2.75
CA TYR A 130 -13.39 -15.14 -2.29
C TYR A 130 -13.34 -14.50 -0.91
N SER A 131 -12.44 -14.98 -0.06
CA SER A 131 -12.03 -14.28 1.16
C SER A 131 -11.08 -13.15 0.81
N VAL A 132 -11.19 -12.00 1.49
CA VAL A 132 -10.33 -10.83 1.22
C VAL A 132 -9.60 -10.40 2.48
N ARG A 133 -8.27 -10.40 2.44
CA ARG A 133 -7.38 -9.94 3.51
C ARG A 133 -6.67 -8.67 3.10
N GLY A 134 -6.56 -7.71 4.02
CA GLY A 134 -6.02 -6.39 3.73
C GLY A 134 -4.82 -6.06 4.59
N PHE A 135 -3.80 -5.47 3.97
CA PHE A 135 -2.52 -5.21 4.59
C PHE A 135 -2.06 -3.77 4.30
N ILE A 136 -1.30 -3.22 5.25
CA ILE A 136 -0.54 -1.98 5.12
C ILE A 136 0.94 -2.33 5.19
N LEU A 137 1.73 -1.83 4.24
CA LEU A 137 3.18 -1.79 4.36
C LEU A 137 3.62 -0.38 4.74
N TRP A 138 4.22 -0.24 5.92
CA TRP A 138 4.79 1.01 6.38
C TRP A 138 6.22 1.16 5.85
N LEU A 139 6.40 2.01 4.85
CA LEU A 139 7.66 2.12 4.10
C LEU A 139 8.81 2.71 4.92
N HIS A 140 8.53 3.38 6.05
CA HIS A 140 9.57 3.95 6.89
C HIS A 140 10.36 2.91 7.70
N ASP A 141 9.80 1.74 7.99
CA ASP A 141 10.49 0.65 8.69
C ASP A 141 10.25 -0.75 8.08
N PHE A 142 9.53 -0.83 6.95
CA PHE A 142 9.17 -2.07 6.26
C PHE A 142 8.30 -3.04 7.08
N SER A 143 7.57 -2.56 8.09
CA SER A 143 6.61 -3.41 8.80
C SER A 143 5.35 -3.66 7.96
N LEU A 144 4.93 -4.93 7.97
CA LEU A 144 3.68 -5.38 7.38
C LEU A 144 2.63 -5.52 8.50
N GLN A 145 1.48 -4.88 8.31
CA GLN A 145 0.38 -4.90 9.27
C GLN A 145 -0.91 -5.34 8.58
N GLU A 146 -1.60 -6.33 9.16
CA GLU A 146 -2.92 -6.76 8.70
C GLU A 146 -4.03 -5.95 9.37
N ILE A 147 -5.13 -5.72 8.63
CA ILE A 147 -6.33 -4.97 9.04
C ILE A 147 -7.58 -5.87 8.99
#